data_AF-A0AAU9TNI4-F1
#
_entry.id   AF-A0AAU9TNI4-F1
#
_cell.length_a   1.000
_cell.length_b   1.000
_cell.length_c   1.000
_cell.angle_alpha   90.00
_cell.angle_beta   90.00
_cell.angle_gamma   90.00
#
_symmetry.space_group_name_H-M   'P 1'
#
loop_
_entity.id
_entity.type
_entity.pdbx_description
1 polymer ?
#
loop_
_entity_poly.entity_id
_entity_poly.type
_entity_poly.pdbx_seq_one_letter_code
_entity_poly.pdbx_strand_id
1 'polypeptide(L)'
;MSKQKINAAQKHKLLDLLSSKPQLRSGKFSITFSHKDAQKEWEEIARVLNSIPGANKDWKAWRKTWQDYMSKTKIKSAAINKVRSNTGGGPPPPNPLD
;
A
#
# COMPACT_ATOMS: atom_id res chain seq x y z
N MET A 1 9.24 20.38 -6.19
CA MET A 1 9.07 20.05 -4.76
C MET A 1 9.52 18.62 -4.51
N SER A 2 10.68 18.43 -3.89
CA SER A 2 11.27 17.11 -3.62
C SER A 2 10.45 16.40 -2.53
N LYS A 3 9.81 15.28 -2.86
CA LYS A 3 9.10 14.46 -1.86
C LYS A 3 10.14 13.87 -0.90
N GLN A 4 10.18 14.33 0.36
CA GLN A 4 11.05 13.76 1.39
C GLN A 4 10.85 12.24 1.43
N LYS A 5 11.93 11.49 1.18
CA LYS A 5 11.93 10.03 1.26
C LYS A 5 11.72 9.63 2.72
N ILE A 6 10.78 8.73 2.92
CA ILE A 6 10.47 8.18 4.25
C ILE A 6 11.59 7.23 4.62
N ASN A 7 12.10 7.34 5.84
CA ASN A 7 13.17 6.49 6.31
C ASN A 7 12.65 5.05 6.57
N ALA A 8 13.55 4.06 6.59
CA ALA A 8 13.21 2.67 6.85
C ALA A 8 12.52 2.50 8.22
N ALA A 9 12.98 3.22 9.25
CA ALA A 9 12.36 3.21 10.58
C ALA A 9 10.91 3.71 10.56
N GLN A 10 10.65 4.86 9.92
CA GLN A 10 9.30 5.40 9.75
C GLN A 10 8.39 4.44 8.97
N LYS A 11 8.94 3.79 7.94
CA LYS A 11 8.21 2.81 7.15
C LYS A 11 7.83 1.57 7.97
N HIS A 12 8.77 1.04 8.76
CA HIS A 12 8.52 -0.11 9.62
C HIS A 12 7.45 0.23 10.67
N LYS A 13 7.55 1.42 11.28
CA LYS A 13 6.56 1.85 12.27
C LYS A 13 5.18 2.10 11.67
N LEU A 14 5.10 2.62 10.44
CA LEU A 14 3.84 2.76 9.71
C LEU A 14 3.17 1.40 9.48
N LEU A 15 3.96 0.38 9.09
CA LEU A 15 3.46 -0.99 8.89
C LEU A 15 2.94 -1.61 10.19
N ASP A 16 3.70 -1.47 11.27
CA ASP A 16 3.35 -1.95 12.62
C ASP A 16 2.00 -1.38 13.10
N LEU A 17 1.84 -0.06 13.02
CA LEU A 17 0.62 0.64 13.44
C LEU A 17 -0.61 0.24 12.59
N LEU A 18 -0.42 0.06 11.28
CA LEU A 18 -1.50 -0.34 10.37
C LEU A 18 -1.82 -1.83 10.40
N SER A 19 -0.87 -2.68 10.80
CA SER A 19 -1.10 -4.10 11.02
C SER A 19 -2.12 -4.33 12.14
N SER A 20 -2.07 -3.49 13.17
CA SER A 20 -3.00 -3.52 14.31
C SER A 20 -4.36 -2.85 14.03
N LYS A 21 -4.52 -2.16 12.90
CA LYS A 21 -5.73 -1.37 12.59
C LYS A 21 -6.29 -1.69 11.19
N PRO A 22 -6.91 -2.88 11.00
CA PRO A 22 -7.40 -3.33 9.70
C PRO A 22 -8.47 -2.41 9.08
N GLN A 23 -9.26 -1.70 9.90
CA GLN A 23 -10.24 -0.71 9.43
C GLN A 23 -9.61 0.45 8.63
N LEU A 24 -8.45 0.96 9.07
CA LEU A 24 -7.70 2.00 8.34
C LEU A 24 -7.13 1.48 7.02
N ARG A 25 -6.67 0.23 7.03
CA ARG A 25 -6.08 -0.44 5.86
C ARG A 25 -7.13 -0.70 4.78
N SER A 26 -8.35 -1.09 5.15
CA SER A 26 -9.40 -1.40 4.19
C SER A 26 -10.02 -0.14 3.57
N GLY A 27 -9.95 1.02 4.23
CA GLY A 27 -10.63 2.24 3.78
C GLY A 27 -12.16 2.10 3.72
N LYS A 28 -12.71 1.03 4.29
CA LYS A 28 -14.15 0.78 4.41
C LYS A 28 -14.60 1.36 5.75
N PHE A 29 -15.36 2.44 5.68
CA PHE A 29 -16.05 2.99 6.83
C PHE A 29 -17.30 2.14 7.11
N SER A 30 -17.62 1.96 8.37
CA SER A 30 -18.82 1.24 8.82
C SER A 30 -19.59 2.15 9.77
N ILE A 31 -20.82 1.78 10.13
CA ILE A 31 -21.61 2.54 11.11
C ILE A 31 -20.83 2.75 12.43
N THR A 32 -19.97 1.79 12.78
CA THR A 32 -19.11 1.82 13.97
C THR A 32 -17.75 2.50 13.77
N PHE A 33 -17.39 2.87 12.54
CA PHE A 33 -16.10 3.50 12.23
C PHE A 33 -16.26 4.58 11.17
N SER A 34 -16.36 5.83 11.65
CA SER A 34 -16.61 6.99 10.82
C SER A 34 -15.32 7.56 10.24
N HIS A 35 -15.48 8.45 9.25
CA HIS A 35 -14.36 9.21 8.70
C HIS A 35 -13.61 10.01 9.78
N LYS A 36 -14.32 10.54 10.79
CA LYS A 36 -13.73 11.27 11.91
C LYS A 36 -12.82 10.38 12.76
N ASP A 37 -13.22 9.14 13.03
CA ASP A 37 -12.41 8.19 13.80
C ASP A 37 -11.15 7.80 13.01
N ALA A 38 -11.32 7.52 11.72
CA ALA A 38 -10.19 7.26 10.84
C ALA A 38 -9.22 8.44 10.76
N GLN A 39 -9.73 9.67 10.74
CA GLN A 39 -8.90 10.86 10.75
C GLN A 39 -8.07 10.95 12.03
N LYS A 40 -8.70 10.83 13.21
CA LYS A 40 -8.02 10.85 14.51
C LYS A 40 -6.90 9.81 14.57
N GLU A 41 -7.19 8.60 14.09
CA GLU A 41 -6.22 7.53 14.05
C GLU A 41 -5.03 7.83 13.13
N TRP A 42 -5.29 8.41 11.95
CA TRP A 42 -4.23 8.84 11.04
C TRP A 42 -3.43 10.02 11.60
N GLU A 43 -4.05 10.92 12.34
CA GLU A 43 -3.38 12.03 13.03
C GLU A 43 -2.43 11.51 14.12
N GLU A 44 -2.86 10.53 14.91
CA GLU A 44 -2.00 9.86 15.88
C GLU A 44 -0.81 9.16 15.20
N ILE A 45 -1.06 8.40 14.14
CA ILE A 45 0.00 7.76 13.35
C ILE A 45 0.99 8.81 12.81
N ALA A 46 0.48 9.92 12.27
CA ALA A 46 1.32 11.00 11.76
C ALA A 46 2.18 11.60 12.88
N ARG A 47 1.61 11.84 14.06
CA ARG A 47 2.35 12.36 15.22
C ARG A 47 3.48 11.42 15.63
N VAL A 48 3.21 10.11 15.73
CA VAL A 48 4.23 9.11 16.07
C VAL A 48 5.33 9.07 15.00
N LEU A 49 4.98 9.09 13.72
CA LEU A 49 5.96 9.04 12.63
C LEU A 49 6.78 10.32 12.49
N ASN A 50 6.17 11.48 12.76
CA ASN A 50 6.85 12.77 12.75
C ASN A 50 7.77 12.95 13.97
N SER A 51 7.54 12.19 15.05
CA SER A 51 8.46 12.09 16.18
C SER A 51 9.76 11.35 15.84
N ILE A 52 9.77 10.57 14.75
CA ILE A 52 10.98 9.89 14.26
C ILE A 52 11.73 10.86 13.35
N PRO A 53 13.06 11.04 13.54
CA PRO A 53 13.86 11.90 12.67
C PRO A 53 13.80 11.42 11.21
N GLY A 54 13.42 12.32 10.30
CA GLY A 54 13.22 11.99 8.90
C GLY A 54 12.14 12.85 8.24
N ALA A 55 11.19 12.20 7.58
CA ALA A 55 10.12 12.90 6.87
C ALA A 55 9.02 13.34 7.83
N ASN A 56 8.78 14.64 7.91
CA ASN A 56 7.64 15.21 8.60
C ASN A 56 6.50 15.43 7.58
N LYS A 57 5.35 14.81 7.81
CA LYS A 57 4.20 14.83 6.89
C LYS A 57 2.89 14.87 7.66
N ASP A 58 1.89 15.50 7.07
CA ASP A 58 0.51 15.42 7.54
C ASP A 58 -0.08 14.02 7.40
N TRP A 59 -1.11 13.76 8.20
CA TRP A 59 -1.90 12.53 8.17
C TRP A 59 -2.42 12.19 6.76
N LYS A 60 -2.81 13.20 5.96
CA LYS A 60 -3.23 13.02 4.55
C LYS A 60 -2.10 12.48 3.68
N ALA A 61 -0.89 12.99 3.87
CA ALA A 61 0.28 12.57 3.12
C ALA A 61 0.79 11.18 3.56
N TRP A 62 0.67 10.84 4.85
CA TRP A 62 0.91 9.49 5.36
C TRP A 62 -0.09 8.48 4.81
N ARG A 63 -1.38 8.82 4.79
CA ARG A 63 -2.42 7.99 4.17
C ARG A 63 -2.13 7.73 2.69
N LYS A 64 -1.79 8.77 1.92
CA LYS A 64 -1.41 8.63 0.50
C LYS A 64 -0.18 7.74 0.33
N THR A 65 0.83 7.93 1.16
CA THR A 65 2.03 7.07 1.16
C THR A 65 1.67 5.60 1.35
N TRP A 66 0.79 5.30 2.31
CA TRP A 66 0.33 3.93 2.54
C TRP A 66 -0.38 3.35 1.30
N GLN A 67 -1.26 4.13 0.68
CA GLN A 67 -1.95 3.73 -0.55
C GLN A 67 -0.97 3.47 -1.71
N ASP A 68 0.03 4.35 -1.89
CA ASP A 68 1.10 4.16 -2.88
C ASP A 68 1.90 2.88 -2.58
N TYR A 69 2.16 2.58 -1.31
CA TYR A 69 2.88 1.38 -0.88
C TYR A 69 2.11 0.11 -1.20
N MET A 70 0.81 0.08 -0.87
CA MET A 70 -0.07 -1.04 -1.18
C MET A 70 -0.27 -1.21 -2.68
N SER A 71 -0.39 -0.11 -3.43
CA SER A 71 -0.48 -0.14 -4.90
C SER A 71 0.76 -0.75 -5.52
N LYS A 72 1.96 -0.36 -5.07
CA LYS A 72 3.22 -0.97 -5.52
C LYS A 72 3.32 -2.46 -5.16
N THR A 73 2.85 -2.85 -3.97
CA THR A 73 2.83 -4.27 -3.54
C THR A 73 1.81 -5.09 -4.34
N LYS A 74 0.63 -4.53 -4.65
CA LYS A 74 -0.38 -5.15 -5.53
C LYS A 74 0.11 -5.26 -6.97
N ILE A 75 0.84 -4.26 -7.48
CA ILE A 75 1.44 -4.31 -8.81
C ILE A 75 2.54 -5.37 -8.88
N LYS A 76 3.39 -5.52 -7.85
CA LYS A 76 4.40 -6.59 -7.83
C LYS A 76 3.76 -7.98 -7.79
N SER A 77 2.71 -8.18 -6.98
CA SER A 77 1.97 -9.45 -6.98
C SER A 77 1.20 -9.69 -8.28
N ALA A 78 0.61 -8.65 -8.90
CA ALA A 78 -0.02 -8.75 -10.21
C ALA A 78 1.00 -9.02 -11.33
N ALA A 79 2.21 -8.44 -11.26
CA ALA A 79 3.30 -8.74 -12.19
C ALA A 79 3.79 -10.18 -12.01
N ILE A 80 3.95 -10.67 -10.78
CA ILE A 80 4.25 -12.07 -10.49
C ILE A 80 3.13 -12.99 -11.00
N ASN A 81 1.86 -12.60 -10.82
CA ASN A 81 0.73 -13.37 -11.32
C ASN A 81 0.68 -13.35 -12.86
N LYS A 82 0.97 -12.20 -13.50
CA LYS A 82 1.04 -12.06 -14.96
C LYS A 82 2.19 -12.87 -15.55
N VAL A 83 3.32 -12.99 -14.85
CA VAL A 83 4.41 -13.91 -15.24
C VAL A 83 3.98 -15.37 -15.11
N ARG A 84 3.12 -15.72 -14.13
CA ARG A 84 2.53 -17.07 -14.01
C ARG A 84 1.44 -17.36 -15.04
N SER A 85 0.77 -16.35 -15.59
CA SER A 85 -0.32 -16.52 -16.57
C SER A 85 0.13 -16.58 -18.04
N ASN A 86 1.41 -16.41 -18.36
CA ASN A 86 1.89 -16.30 -19.75
C ASN A 86 2.55 -17.57 -20.32
N THR A 87 2.24 -18.76 -19.78
CA THR A 87 2.68 -20.05 -20.34
C THR A 87 1.49 -20.89 -20.84
N GLY A 88 0.52 -20.24 -21.51
CA GLY A 88 -0.72 -20.89 -21.92
C GLY A 88 -1.24 -20.49 -23.30
N GLY A 89 -0.34 -20.13 -24.23
CA GLY A 89 -0.71 -19.78 -25.61
C GLY A 89 0.41 -20.16 -26.57
N GLY A 90 0.70 -21.46 -26.67
CA GLY A 90 1.54 -21.96 -27.75
C GLY A 90 0.84 -21.73 -29.09
N PRO A 91 1.55 -21.32 -30.16
CA PRO A 91 0.97 -21.35 -31.49
C PRO A 91 0.50 -22.77 -31.82
N PRO A 92 -0.60 -22.95 -32.58
CA PRO A 92 -1.02 -24.28 -32.99
C PRO A 92 0.14 -24.95 -33.76
N PRO A 93 0.39 -26.25 -33.56
CA PRO A 93 1.37 -26.96 -34.37
C PRO A 93 0.95 -26.87 -35.84
N PRO A 94 1.89 -26.66 -36.78
CA PRO A 94 1.56 -26.76 -38.19
C PRO A 94 1.08 -28.19 -38.47
N ASN A 95 -0.13 -28.32 -39.01
CA ASN A 95 -0.65 -29.59 -39.51
C ASN A 95 0.33 -30.17 -40.53
N PRO A 96 0.82 -31.42 -40.36
CA PRO A 96 1.48 -32.14 -41.45
C PRO A 96 0.45 -32.95 -42.26
N LEU A 97 0.73 -33.11 -43.56
CA LEU A 97 0.06 -33.94 -44.60
C LEU A 97 -1.05 -33.15 -45.35
N ASP A 98 -0.96 -32.86 -46.66
CA ASP A 98 -0.42 -33.58 -47.83
C ASP A 98 0.22 -32.59 -48.83
#